data_AF-A0A0D2BMK8-F1
#
_entry.id   AF-A0A0D2BMK8-F1
#
_cell.length_a   1.000
_cell.length_b   1.000
_cell.length_c   1.000
_cell.angle_alpha   90.00
_cell.angle_beta   90.00
_cell.angle_gamma   90.00
#
_symmetry.space_group_name_H-M   'P 1'
#
loop_
_entity.id
_entity.type
_entity.pdbx_description
1 polymer ?
#
loop_
_entity_poly.entity_id
_entity_poly.type
_entity_poly.pdbx_seq_one_letter_code
_entity_poly.pdbx_strand_id
1 'polypeptide(L)'
;MSSDLIVTIPVISSFVAILIIDQTTGKHTWRLEDIENSPRPFSSLAPIVSKLHLLPTFYKDMVPHGPSASDTFRTANLLSKVIPGDVVPQVMDLAEFWVDMPLASTTRWLKVDESKAGQIYLLAELPSTLPPKALRSLTFRVTSRDQGWSATAFHNTYKESWTWFEVAILPPGTDESKGPFPGRKIITNINAGFDWHTHDVTWKYHDKNKEIRKIVRSLGPGYKIAICAWARFPAWVNRVQFARIDCQVNAVRKV
;
A
#
# COMPACT_ATOMS: atom_id res chain seq x y z
N MET A 1 -45.26 27.39 11.56
CA MET A 1 -44.53 28.35 10.71
C MET A 1 -43.06 28.22 11.01
N SER A 2 -42.32 27.81 9.98
CA SER A 2 -40.86 27.69 9.97
C SER A 2 -40.21 29.07 9.98
N SER A 3 -39.06 29.21 10.64
CA SER A 3 -38.07 30.24 10.34
C SER A 3 -36.71 29.83 10.94
N ASP A 4 -35.98 29.06 10.14
CA ASP A 4 -34.56 29.17 9.78
C ASP A 4 -33.56 29.64 10.85
N LEU A 5 -32.86 28.68 11.45
CA LEU A 5 -31.57 28.90 12.08
C LEU A 5 -30.47 28.71 11.02
N ILE A 6 -30.07 29.81 10.38
CA ILE A 6 -28.88 29.84 9.51
C ILE A 6 -27.65 29.73 10.42
N VAL A 7 -27.09 28.52 10.52
CA VAL A 7 -25.80 28.29 11.15
C VAL A 7 -24.71 28.71 10.16
N THR A 8 -24.16 29.90 10.35
CA THR A 8 -22.91 30.32 9.70
C THR A 8 -21.77 29.44 10.19
N ILE A 9 -21.43 28.41 9.44
CA ILE A 9 -20.22 27.61 9.63
C ILE A 9 -19.02 28.50 9.23
N PRO A 10 -17.99 28.67 10.07
CA PRO A 10 -16.81 29.43 9.68
C PRO A 10 -16.14 28.76 8.46
N VAL A 11 -15.84 29.56 7.43
CA VAL A 11 -15.29 29.17 6.11
C VAL A 11 -14.11 28.18 6.19
N ILE A 12 -13.37 28.19 7.29
CA ILE A 12 -12.25 27.29 7.59
C ILE A 12 -12.70 25.81 7.71
N SER A 13 -13.87 25.55 8.32
CA SER A 13 -14.41 24.19 8.49
C SER A 13 -14.92 23.63 7.16
N SER A 14 -15.50 24.49 6.31
CA SER A 14 -15.94 24.10 4.97
C SER A 14 -14.78 23.72 4.06
N PHE A 15 -13.63 24.40 4.16
CA PHE A 15 -12.46 24.08 3.32
C PHE A 15 -11.79 22.75 3.68
N VAL A 16 -11.66 22.45 4.98
CA VAL A 16 -11.13 21.15 5.44
C VAL A 16 -12.11 20.02 5.10
N ALA A 17 -13.41 20.26 5.23
CA ALA A 17 -14.43 19.31 4.81
C ALA A 17 -14.42 19.07 3.29
N ILE A 18 -14.26 20.11 2.47
CA ILE A 18 -14.12 19.99 1.01
C ILE A 18 -12.86 19.22 0.65
N LEU A 19 -11.71 19.46 1.31
CA LEU A 19 -10.49 18.70 1.06
C LEU A 19 -10.67 17.21 1.39
N ILE A 20 -11.31 16.90 2.52
CA ILE A 20 -11.57 15.51 2.95
C ILE A 20 -12.60 14.83 2.02
N ILE A 21 -13.64 15.53 1.59
CA ILE A 21 -14.68 15.02 0.68
C ILE A 21 -14.13 14.83 -0.75
N ASP A 22 -13.27 15.73 -1.22
CA ASP A 22 -12.66 15.62 -2.56
C ASP A 22 -11.60 14.50 -2.61
N GLN A 23 -10.84 14.29 -1.53
CA GLN A 23 -9.91 13.16 -1.42
C GLN A 23 -10.59 11.79 -1.33
N THR A 24 -11.81 11.73 -0.79
CA THR A 24 -12.60 10.47 -0.77
C THR A 24 -13.31 10.18 -2.09
N THR A 25 -13.57 11.22 -2.91
CA THR A 25 -14.24 11.07 -4.22
C THR A 25 -13.27 10.98 -5.39
N GLY A 26 -11.98 11.29 -5.19
CA GLY A 26 -10.91 11.11 -6.17
C GLY A 26 -11.03 12.01 -7.41
N LYS A 27 -11.87 13.05 -7.37
CA LYS A 27 -12.18 13.87 -8.54
C LYS A 27 -11.21 15.04 -8.74
N HIS A 28 -10.53 15.51 -7.69
CA HIS A 28 -9.47 16.51 -7.81
C HIS A 28 -8.34 16.28 -6.80
N THR A 29 -7.10 16.27 -7.28
CA THR A 29 -5.88 16.21 -6.45
C THR A 29 -5.16 17.55 -6.53
N TRP A 30 -5.21 18.31 -5.44
CA TRP A 30 -4.48 19.57 -5.30
C TRP A 30 -2.96 19.30 -5.24
N ARG A 31 -2.15 20.03 -6.02
CA ARG A 31 -0.69 20.06 -5.85
C ARG A 31 -0.35 20.95 -4.66
N LEU A 32 0.78 20.70 -4.00
CA LEU A 32 1.31 21.61 -2.95
C LEU A 32 1.47 23.04 -3.49
N GLU A 33 1.84 23.17 -4.77
CA GLU A 33 1.98 24.42 -5.52
C GLU A 33 0.64 25.18 -5.66
N ASP A 34 -0.50 24.48 -5.66
CA ASP A 34 -1.83 25.10 -5.78
C ASP A 34 -2.30 25.71 -4.44
N ILE A 35 -1.83 25.15 -3.32
CA ILE A 35 -2.13 25.63 -1.95
C ILE A 35 -1.27 26.86 -1.64
N GLU A 36 -0.03 26.87 -2.09
CA GLU A 36 0.94 27.96 -1.87
C GLU A 36 0.57 29.23 -2.67
N ASN A 37 -0.13 29.08 -3.79
CA ASN A 37 -0.64 30.18 -4.62
C ASN A 37 -2.09 30.60 -4.29
N SER A 38 -2.68 30.07 -3.21
CA SER A 38 -4.05 30.41 -2.79
C SER A 38 -4.12 31.82 -2.19
N PRO A 39 -5.22 32.58 -2.41
CA PRO A 39 -5.37 33.92 -1.85
C PRO A 39 -5.14 33.99 -0.33
N ARG A 40 -4.69 35.15 0.13
CA ARG A 40 -3.99 35.38 1.40
C ARG A 40 -4.68 35.03 2.73
N PRO A 41 -5.98 34.67 2.86
CA PRO A 41 -6.41 34.06 4.12
C PRO A 41 -5.91 32.62 4.32
N PHE A 42 -5.38 31.93 3.30
CA PHE A 42 -5.09 30.48 3.36
C PHE A 42 -3.60 30.09 3.51
N SER A 43 -2.66 31.03 3.32
CA SER A 43 -1.21 30.74 3.43
C SER A 43 -0.76 30.41 4.87
N SER A 44 -1.56 30.77 5.88
CA SER A 44 -1.29 30.47 7.30
C SER A 44 -1.50 29.00 7.68
N LEU A 45 -2.10 28.20 6.79
CA LEU A 45 -2.35 26.77 7.00
C LEU A 45 -1.21 25.87 6.50
N ALA A 46 -0.27 26.41 5.71
CA ALA A 46 0.90 25.68 5.20
C ALA A 46 1.69 24.90 6.28
N PRO A 47 1.97 25.46 7.48
CA PRO A 47 2.69 24.71 8.53
C PRO A 47 1.86 23.61 9.21
N ILE A 48 0.53 23.67 9.12
CA ILE A 48 -0.37 22.63 9.65
C ILE A 48 -0.39 21.45 8.67
N VAL A 49 -0.51 21.75 7.37
CA VAL A 49 -0.46 20.75 6.28
C VAL A 49 0.92 20.09 6.20
N SER A 50 2.01 20.83 6.43
CA SER A 50 3.38 20.26 6.41
C SER A 50 3.68 19.32 7.58
N LYS A 51 2.96 19.46 8.72
CA LYS A 51 3.09 18.56 9.89
C LYS A 51 2.22 17.31 9.78
N LEU A 52 1.18 17.32 8.96
CA LEU A 52 0.58 16.10 8.47
C LEU A 52 1.56 15.48 7.46
N HIS A 53 2.47 14.63 7.92
CA HIS A 53 3.19 13.67 7.08
C HIS A 53 2.22 12.62 6.47
N LEU A 54 1.13 13.08 5.87
CA LEU A 54 0.34 12.27 4.96
C LEU A 54 1.13 12.24 3.66
N LEU A 55 1.95 11.19 3.50
CA LEU A 55 2.50 10.85 2.20
C LEU A 55 1.31 10.78 1.23
N PRO A 56 1.25 11.62 0.18
CA PRO A 56 0.13 11.63 -0.75
C PRO A 56 0.03 10.23 -1.38
N THR A 57 -1.04 9.51 -1.04
CA THR A 57 -1.35 8.22 -1.61
C THR A 57 -1.95 8.44 -2.98
N PHE A 58 -1.11 8.45 -4.01
CA PHE A 58 -1.60 8.42 -5.39
C PHE A 58 -2.31 7.09 -5.61
N TYR A 59 -3.64 7.11 -5.61
CA TYR A 59 -4.46 5.92 -5.87
C TYR A 59 -4.42 5.61 -7.36
N LYS A 60 -3.60 4.62 -7.74
CA LYS A 60 -3.80 3.95 -9.03
C LYS A 60 -4.95 2.97 -8.84
N ASP A 61 -5.73 2.66 -9.86
CA ASP A 61 -6.73 1.59 -9.73
C ASP A 61 -6.04 0.24 -9.49
N MET A 62 -6.61 -0.54 -8.57
CA MET A 62 -6.13 -1.89 -8.29
C MET A 62 -6.37 -2.78 -9.49
N VAL A 63 -5.37 -3.58 -9.85
CA VAL A 63 -5.61 -4.64 -10.83
C VAL A 63 -6.36 -5.75 -10.09
N PRO A 64 -7.56 -6.13 -10.54
CA PRO A 64 -8.31 -7.20 -9.90
C PRO A 64 -7.50 -8.50 -9.92
N HIS A 65 -7.35 -9.13 -8.76
CA HIS A 65 -6.71 -10.42 -8.61
C HIS A 65 -7.74 -11.55 -8.50
N GLY A 66 -8.88 -11.25 -7.88
CA GLY A 66 -9.97 -12.18 -7.67
C GLY A 66 -11.20 -11.90 -8.55
N PRO A 67 -12.26 -12.70 -8.37
CA PRO A 67 -13.58 -12.38 -8.90
C PRO A 67 -14.07 -11.04 -8.35
N SER A 68 -14.96 -10.37 -9.08
CA SER A 68 -15.53 -9.11 -8.62
C SER A 68 -16.27 -9.32 -7.28
N ALA A 69 -16.36 -8.26 -6.46
CA ALA A 69 -17.12 -8.33 -5.23
C ALA A 69 -18.58 -8.75 -5.49
N SER A 70 -19.18 -8.25 -6.57
CA SER A 70 -20.55 -8.61 -6.99
C SER A 70 -20.68 -10.10 -7.29
N ASP A 71 -19.77 -10.67 -8.08
CA ASP A 71 -19.78 -12.09 -8.42
C ASP A 71 -19.52 -12.96 -7.19
N THR A 72 -18.68 -12.48 -6.28
CA THR A 72 -18.38 -13.16 -5.02
C THR A 72 -19.63 -13.26 -4.14
N PHE A 73 -20.33 -12.16 -3.91
CA PHE A 73 -21.56 -12.17 -3.13
C PHE A 73 -22.69 -12.93 -3.83
N ARG A 74 -22.79 -12.83 -5.16
CA ARG A 74 -23.77 -13.59 -5.95
C ARG A 74 -23.51 -15.10 -5.83
N THR A 75 -22.26 -15.52 -5.94
CA THR A 75 -21.87 -16.93 -5.81
C THR A 75 -22.17 -17.44 -4.40
N ALA A 76 -21.87 -16.67 -3.36
CA ALA A 76 -22.22 -17.03 -1.98
C ALA A 76 -23.74 -17.20 -1.79
N ASN A 77 -24.55 -16.31 -2.36
CA ASN A 77 -26.01 -16.37 -2.29
C ASN A 77 -26.59 -17.56 -3.09
N LEU A 78 -25.93 -17.97 -4.18
CA LEU A 78 -26.33 -19.17 -4.90
C LEU A 78 -25.96 -20.43 -4.11
N LEU A 79 -24.76 -20.46 -3.51
CA LEU A 79 -24.30 -21.56 -2.68
C LEU A 79 -25.17 -21.75 -1.43
N SER A 80 -25.60 -20.67 -0.78
CA SER A 80 -26.46 -20.76 0.41
C SER A 80 -27.82 -21.41 0.16
N LYS A 81 -28.25 -21.53 -1.11
CA LYS A 81 -29.49 -22.22 -1.50
C LYS A 81 -29.31 -23.72 -1.68
N VAL A 82 -28.08 -24.21 -1.80
CA VAL A 82 -27.77 -25.61 -2.13
C VAL A 82 -26.96 -26.32 -1.04
N ILE A 83 -26.24 -25.59 -0.19
CA ILE A 83 -25.45 -26.14 0.91
C ILE A 83 -25.73 -25.40 2.23
N PRO A 84 -25.46 -26.03 3.40
CA PRO A 84 -25.62 -25.37 4.69
C PRO A 84 -24.83 -24.07 4.77
N GLY A 85 -25.40 -23.05 5.41
CA GLY A 85 -24.82 -21.71 5.52
C GLY A 85 -23.39 -21.72 6.07
N ASP A 86 -23.08 -22.61 7.02
CA ASP A 86 -21.76 -22.70 7.65
C ASP A 86 -20.66 -23.28 6.73
N VAL A 87 -21.07 -23.97 5.67
CA VAL A 87 -20.18 -24.55 4.66
C VAL A 87 -19.86 -23.53 3.57
N VAL A 88 -20.76 -22.58 3.30
CA VAL A 88 -20.57 -21.55 2.26
C VAL A 88 -19.26 -20.78 2.44
N PRO A 89 -18.93 -20.19 3.62
CA PRO A 89 -17.66 -19.48 3.79
C PRO A 89 -16.44 -20.36 3.55
N GLN A 90 -16.52 -21.66 3.85
CA GLN A 90 -15.40 -22.59 3.68
C GLN A 90 -15.16 -22.90 2.21
N VAL A 91 -16.23 -23.14 1.45
CA VAL A 91 -16.16 -23.36 0.00
C VAL A 91 -15.65 -22.09 -0.70
N MET A 92 -16.20 -20.93 -0.34
CA MET A 92 -15.76 -19.64 -0.89
C MET A 92 -14.28 -19.37 -0.61
N ASP A 93 -13.82 -19.65 0.61
CA ASP A 93 -12.43 -19.47 0.99
C ASP A 93 -11.48 -20.43 0.25
N LEU A 94 -11.84 -21.71 0.16
CA LEU A 94 -11.07 -22.72 -0.57
C LEU A 94 -11.00 -22.45 -2.08
N ALA A 95 -12.05 -21.85 -2.63
CA ALA A 95 -12.12 -21.46 -4.04
C ALA A 95 -11.45 -20.10 -4.33
N GLU A 96 -10.76 -19.51 -3.36
CA GLU A 96 -10.12 -18.19 -3.45
C GLU A 96 -11.08 -17.05 -3.88
N PHE A 97 -12.38 -17.16 -3.54
CA PHE A 97 -13.35 -16.08 -3.71
C PHE A 97 -13.16 -15.02 -2.60
N TRP A 98 -12.07 -14.28 -2.74
CA TRP A 98 -11.67 -13.22 -1.83
C TRP A 98 -11.96 -11.85 -2.44
N VAL A 99 -12.22 -10.87 -1.59
CA VAL A 99 -12.41 -9.48 -2.00
C VAL A 99 -11.05 -8.80 -2.01
N ASP A 100 -10.71 -8.19 -3.13
CA ASP A 100 -9.52 -7.35 -3.25
C ASP A 100 -9.73 -6.05 -2.46
N MET A 101 -8.74 -5.66 -1.66
CA MET A 101 -8.75 -4.45 -0.85
C MET A 101 -7.42 -3.70 -1.03
N PRO A 102 -7.44 -2.51 -1.65
CA PRO A 102 -6.25 -1.69 -1.82
C PRO A 102 -5.85 -1.09 -0.46
N LEU A 103 -4.55 -1.11 -0.14
CA LEU A 103 -4.08 -0.56 1.14
C LEU A 103 -3.38 0.78 0.96
N ALA A 104 -2.35 0.83 0.10
CA ALA A 104 -1.62 2.06 -0.16
C ALA A 104 -0.90 2.01 -1.51
N SER A 105 -0.72 3.16 -2.14
CA SER A 105 0.12 3.31 -3.32
C SER A 105 0.76 4.68 -3.38
N THR A 106 1.90 4.78 -4.05
CA THR A 106 2.61 6.03 -4.27
C THR A 106 3.31 6.01 -5.62
N THR A 107 3.36 7.17 -6.27
CA THR A 107 4.16 7.44 -7.49
C THR A 107 5.33 8.38 -7.19
N ARG A 108 5.59 8.66 -5.91
CA ARG A 108 6.65 9.59 -5.51
C ARG A 108 7.99 9.01 -5.93
N TRP A 109 8.81 9.82 -6.57
CA TRP A 109 10.16 9.40 -6.92
C TRP A 109 11.04 9.31 -5.66
N LEU A 110 11.76 8.20 -5.49
CA LEU A 110 12.72 8.00 -4.41
C LEU A 110 14.05 7.51 -4.98
N LYS A 111 15.14 8.08 -4.48
CA LYS A 111 16.51 7.64 -4.72
C LYS A 111 17.11 7.17 -3.40
N VAL A 112 17.49 5.90 -3.33
CA VAL A 112 18.18 5.32 -2.17
C VAL A 112 19.58 4.89 -2.58
N ASP A 113 20.56 5.44 -1.88
CA ASP A 113 21.96 5.01 -1.90
C ASP A 113 22.30 4.31 -0.57
N GLU A 114 23.55 3.92 -0.38
CA GLU A 114 24.03 3.26 0.83
C GLU A 114 23.74 4.05 2.12
N SER A 115 23.77 5.39 2.09
CA SER A 115 23.54 6.22 3.28
C SER A 115 22.08 6.21 3.75
N LYS A 116 21.15 5.89 2.85
CA LYS A 116 19.71 5.84 3.09
C LYS A 116 19.15 4.42 3.00
N ALA A 117 20.02 3.42 3.06
CA ALA A 117 19.63 2.02 2.92
C ALA A 117 18.60 1.63 3.99
N GLY A 118 17.52 0.98 3.57
CA GLY A 118 16.41 0.59 4.45
C GLY A 118 15.39 1.71 4.71
N GLN A 119 15.47 2.84 4.00
CA GLN A 119 14.45 3.87 4.03
C GLN A 119 13.09 3.31 3.59
N ILE A 120 12.05 3.60 4.39
CA ILE A 120 10.66 3.29 4.04
C ILE A 120 10.26 4.11 2.82
N TYR A 121 9.84 3.41 1.77
CA TYR A 121 9.32 4.03 0.56
C TYR A 121 7.79 4.12 0.57
N LEU A 122 7.13 3.06 1.02
CA LEU A 122 5.68 2.99 1.13
C LEU A 122 5.29 2.27 2.42
N LEU A 123 4.28 2.79 3.08
CA LEU A 123 3.71 2.23 4.30
C LEU A 123 2.19 2.06 4.12
N ALA A 124 1.68 0.91 4.55
CA ALA A 124 0.27 0.60 4.58
C ALA A 124 -0.12 0.15 5.98
N GLU A 125 -1.24 0.64 6.51
CA GLU A 125 -1.83 0.14 7.75
C GLU A 125 -2.99 -0.80 7.44
N LEU A 126 -3.05 -1.95 8.13
CA LEU A 126 -4.19 -2.84 8.04
C LEU A 126 -5.38 -2.23 8.81
N PRO A 127 -6.55 -2.06 8.16
CA PRO A 127 -7.70 -1.42 8.77
C PRO A 127 -8.10 -2.05 10.11
N SER A 128 -8.43 -1.22 11.08
CA SER A 128 -8.90 -1.66 12.40
C SER A 128 -10.19 -2.49 12.33
N THR A 129 -10.97 -2.30 11.26
CA THR A 129 -12.22 -3.01 10.94
C THR A 129 -12.02 -4.41 10.36
N LEU A 130 -10.77 -4.77 10.03
CA LEU A 130 -10.46 -6.08 9.46
C LEU A 130 -10.71 -7.18 10.51
N PRO A 131 -11.51 -8.22 10.20
CA PRO A 131 -11.72 -9.28 11.16
C PRO A 131 -10.43 -10.06 11.44
N PRO A 132 -10.27 -10.60 12.66
CA PRO A 132 -9.17 -11.49 12.96
C PRO A 132 -9.10 -12.63 11.94
N LYS A 133 -7.90 -12.91 11.42
CA LYS A 133 -7.64 -13.98 10.44
C LYS A 133 -8.42 -13.84 9.11
N ALA A 134 -8.93 -12.66 8.76
CA ALA A 134 -9.59 -12.43 7.47
C ALA A 134 -8.62 -12.24 6.29
N LEU A 135 -7.38 -11.81 6.56
CA LEU A 135 -6.35 -11.61 5.54
C LEU A 135 -6.04 -12.93 4.82
N ARG A 136 -5.99 -12.88 3.50
CA ARG A 136 -5.74 -14.05 2.63
C ARG A 136 -4.52 -13.90 1.75
N SER A 137 -4.24 -12.69 1.28
CA SER A 137 -3.00 -12.41 0.57
C SER A 137 -2.55 -10.97 0.78
N LEU A 138 -1.26 -10.74 0.56
CA LEU A 138 -0.64 -9.43 0.42
C LEU A 138 0.11 -9.39 -0.89
N THR A 139 -0.15 -8.38 -1.72
CA THR A 139 0.55 -8.17 -2.98
C THR A 139 1.36 -6.88 -2.91
N PHE A 140 2.63 -6.98 -3.28
CA PHE A 140 3.57 -5.88 -3.38
C PHE A 140 3.90 -5.68 -4.84
N ARG A 141 3.64 -4.48 -5.34
CA ARG A 141 4.04 -4.06 -6.68
C ARG A 141 5.01 -2.91 -6.57
N VAL A 142 6.18 -3.02 -7.17
CA VAL A 142 7.20 -1.96 -7.17
C VAL A 142 7.72 -1.74 -8.59
N THR A 143 7.82 -0.49 -9.01
CA THR A 143 8.51 -0.12 -10.24
C THR A 143 9.78 0.64 -9.92
N SER A 144 10.90 0.04 -10.28
CA SER A 144 12.24 0.48 -9.91
C SER A 144 13.26 0.17 -10.99
N ARG A 145 14.44 0.75 -10.83
CA ARG A 145 15.63 0.44 -11.61
C ARG A 145 16.88 0.70 -10.79
N ASP A 146 17.97 0.22 -11.34
CA ASP A 146 19.31 0.39 -10.78
C ASP A 146 20.01 1.65 -11.34
N GLN A 147 21.25 1.92 -10.94
CA GLN A 147 21.99 3.12 -11.38
C GLN A 147 22.34 3.14 -12.88
N GLY A 148 22.39 1.97 -13.52
CA GLY A 148 22.71 1.84 -14.95
C GLY A 148 24.19 1.56 -15.27
N TRP A 149 25.06 1.37 -14.28
CA TRP A 149 26.47 1.03 -14.53
C TRP A 149 26.98 -0.03 -13.54
N SER A 150 27.79 -0.96 -14.05
CA SER A 150 28.47 -1.98 -13.26
C SER A 150 29.86 -2.26 -13.85
N ALA A 151 30.80 -2.71 -13.02
CA ALA A 151 32.10 -3.18 -13.48
C ALA A 151 32.12 -4.71 -13.71
N THR A 152 30.99 -5.39 -13.48
CA THR A 152 30.93 -6.85 -13.44
C THR A 152 30.41 -7.46 -14.74
N ALA A 153 30.67 -8.74 -15.00
CA ALA A 153 30.22 -9.41 -16.21
C ALA A 153 28.69 -9.64 -16.27
N PHE A 154 27.95 -9.33 -15.20
CA PHE A 154 26.54 -9.67 -15.01
C PHE A 154 25.56 -8.54 -15.35
N HIS A 155 25.97 -7.63 -16.24
CA HIS A 155 25.12 -6.54 -16.75
C HIS A 155 23.77 -7.05 -17.25
N ASN A 156 22.71 -6.29 -16.95
CA ASN A 156 21.34 -6.61 -17.36
C ASN A 156 20.82 -7.96 -16.83
N THR A 157 21.38 -8.47 -15.74
CA THR A 157 20.88 -9.66 -15.05
C THR A 157 20.52 -9.37 -13.60
N TYR A 158 19.83 -10.28 -12.93
CA TYR A 158 19.58 -10.18 -11.48
C TYR A 158 20.79 -10.55 -10.61
N LYS A 159 21.89 -11.02 -11.23
CA LYS A 159 23.10 -11.40 -10.49
C LYS A 159 23.94 -10.17 -10.17
N GLU A 160 24.53 -10.17 -8.98
CA GLU A 160 25.40 -9.10 -8.48
C GLU A 160 24.76 -7.71 -8.49
N SER A 161 23.43 -7.65 -8.42
CA SER A 161 22.72 -6.41 -8.15
C SER A 161 22.75 -6.12 -6.65
N TRP A 162 23.15 -4.90 -6.31
CA TRP A 162 23.22 -4.42 -4.94
C TRP A 162 22.13 -3.41 -4.60
N THR A 163 21.02 -3.44 -5.35
CA THR A 163 19.80 -2.71 -5.03
C THR A 163 18.60 -3.65 -4.94
N TRP A 164 17.85 -3.55 -3.85
CA TRP A 164 16.75 -4.47 -3.54
C TRP A 164 15.66 -3.84 -2.68
N PHE A 165 14.60 -4.61 -2.46
CA PHE A 165 13.49 -4.22 -1.58
C PHE A 165 13.23 -5.28 -0.54
N GLU A 166 12.86 -4.81 0.64
CA GLU A 166 12.39 -5.64 1.75
C GLU A 166 11.02 -5.21 2.21
N VAL A 167 10.24 -6.14 2.74
CA VAL A 167 8.99 -5.85 3.43
C VAL A 167 9.19 -6.05 4.92
N ALA A 168 9.04 -4.96 5.68
CA ALA A 168 9.05 -4.98 7.13
C ALA A 168 7.61 -5.00 7.67
N ILE A 169 7.39 -5.80 8.71
CA ILE A 169 6.12 -5.89 9.41
C ILE A 169 6.27 -5.18 10.74
N LEU A 170 5.50 -4.11 10.94
CA LEU A 170 5.58 -3.25 12.11
C LEU A 170 4.35 -3.47 13.00
N PRO A 171 4.54 -3.87 14.26
CA PRO A 171 3.43 -3.96 15.21
C PRO A 171 2.69 -2.62 15.39
N PRO A 172 1.42 -2.64 15.82
CA PRO A 172 0.69 -1.42 16.15
C PRO A 172 1.46 -0.55 17.15
N GLY A 173 1.48 0.76 16.91
CA GLY A 173 2.20 1.73 17.76
C GLY A 173 3.71 1.83 17.53
N THR A 174 4.26 1.12 16.54
CA THR A 174 5.66 1.29 16.14
C THR A 174 5.93 2.71 15.65
N ASP A 175 7.01 3.31 16.16
CA ASP A 175 7.51 4.60 15.69
C ASP A 175 8.37 4.40 14.42
N GLU A 176 7.79 4.73 13.28
CA GLU A 176 8.39 4.56 11.94
C GLU A 176 9.64 5.41 11.71
N SER A 177 9.87 6.45 12.51
CA SER A 177 11.06 7.30 12.40
C SER A 177 12.34 6.60 12.85
N LYS A 178 12.23 5.50 13.60
CA LYS A 178 13.35 4.73 14.16
C LYS A 178 13.92 3.67 13.22
N GLY A 179 13.60 3.73 11.93
CA GLY A 179 14.16 2.82 10.93
C GLY A 179 15.70 2.86 10.85
N PRO A 180 16.33 1.93 10.12
CA PRO A 180 15.71 0.94 9.24
C PRO A 180 15.16 -0.27 10.02
N PHE A 181 14.06 -0.83 9.53
CA PHE A 181 13.44 -2.02 10.11
C PHE A 181 13.90 -3.27 9.36
N PRO A 182 14.25 -4.37 10.06
CA PRO A 182 14.58 -5.63 9.40
C PRO A 182 13.35 -6.16 8.67
N GLY A 183 13.50 -6.46 7.39
CA GLY A 183 12.42 -6.97 6.56
C GLY A 183 12.78 -8.28 5.88
N ARG A 184 11.81 -8.83 5.16
CA ARG A 184 12.03 -9.94 4.24
C ARG A 184 12.33 -9.37 2.86
N LYS A 185 13.46 -9.74 2.27
CA LYS A 185 13.77 -9.43 0.87
C LYS A 185 12.73 -10.02 -0.07
N ILE A 186 12.15 -9.16 -0.92
CA ILE A 186 11.11 -9.54 -1.88
C ILE A 186 11.54 -9.39 -3.34
N ILE A 187 12.36 -8.40 -3.66
CA ILE A 187 12.71 -8.02 -5.04
C ILE A 187 14.19 -7.64 -5.08
N THR A 188 14.89 -8.00 -6.16
CA THR A 188 16.22 -7.45 -6.49
C THR A 188 16.11 -6.79 -7.87
N ASN A 189 16.67 -5.59 -8.04
CA ASN A 189 16.67 -4.94 -9.35
C ASN A 189 17.62 -5.66 -10.32
N ILE A 190 17.44 -5.39 -11.61
CA ILE A 190 18.39 -5.79 -12.64
C ILE A 190 19.68 -4.96 -12.52
N ASN A 191 20.81 -5.63 -12.41
CA ASN A 191 22.15 -5.05 -12.32
C ASN A 191 22.43 -4.11 -13.51
N ALA A 192 22.76 -2.86 -13.21
CA ALA A 192 23.07 -1.83 -14.19
C ALA A 192 21.99 -1.61 -15.27
N GLY A 193 20.74 -1.97 -14.97
CA GLY A 193 19.62 -1.73 -15.87
C GLY A 193 19.21 -0.25 -15.87
N PHE A 194 19.13 0.37 -17.05
CA PHE A 194 18.59 1.71 -17.21
C PHE A 194 17.06 1.73 -17.33
N ASP A 195 16.47 0.61 -17.71
CA ASP A 195 15.03 0.49 -17.92
C ASP A 195 14.28 0.33 -16.60
N TRP A 196 13.06 0.86 -16.57
CA TRP A 196 12.15 0.69 -15.45
C TRP A 196 11.50 -0.67 -15.51
N HIS A 197 11.62 -1.44 -14.44
CA HIS A 197 10.99 -2.75 -14.32
C HIS A 197 9.95 -2.74 -13.21
N THR A 198 8.79 -3.32 -13.50
CA THR A 198 7.74 -3.55 -12.53
C THR A 198 7.82 -4.99 -12.03
N HIS A 199 7.87 -5.13 -10.71
CA HIS A 199 7.94 -6.40 -10.01
C HIS A 199 6.69 -6.59 -9.17
N ASP A 200 6.11 -7.79 -9.26
CA ASP A 200 4.95 -8.21 -8.48
C ASP A 200 5.32 -9.40 -7.60
N VAL A 201 5.05 -9.28 -6.29
CA VAL A 201 5.29 -10.35 -5.32
C VAL A 201 4.04 -10.50 -4.46
N THR A 202 3.50 -11.71 -4.38
CA THR A 202 2.33 -12.00 -3.55
C THR A 202 2.68 -13.00 -2.45
N TRP A 203 2.27 -12.69 -1.23
CA TRP A 203 2.35 -13.55 -0.06
C TRP A 203 0.95 -14.09 0.25
N LYS A 204 0.80 -15.42 0.31
CA LYS A 204 -0.50 -16.07 0.52
C LYS A 204 -0.67 -16.65 1.93
N TYR A 205 -1.92 -16.76 2.40
CA TYR A 205 -2.27 -17.41 3.66
C TYR A 205 -1.92 -18.91 3.68
N HIS A 206 -1.94 -19.55 2.51
CA HIS A 206 -1.54 -20.94 2.26
C HIS A 206 -0.24 -21.02 1.42
N ASP A 207 0.68 -20.06 1.58
CA ASP A 207 1.93 -20.04 0.83
C ASP A 207 2.76 -21.33 1.03
N LYS A 208 3.48 -21.76 -0.01
CA LYS A 208 4.42 -22.89 0.05
C LYS A 208 5.54 -22.60 1.06
N ASN A 209 5.97 -21.34 1.16
CA ASN A 209 6.96 -20.91 2.13
C ASN A 209 6.33 -20.78 3.54
N LYS A 210 6.85 -21.57 4.49
CA LYS A 210 6.37 -21.62 5.87
C LYS A 210 6.50 -20.27 6.61
N GLU A 211 7.52 -19.49 6.30
CA GLU A 211 7.76 -18.19 6.94
C GLU A 211 6.75 -17.16 6.47
N ILE A 212 6.53 -17.07 5.15
CA ILE A 212 5.51 -16.20 4.55
C ILE A 212 4.14 -16.55 5.11
N ARG A 213 3.82 -17.85 5.16
CA ARG A 213 2.58 -18.36 5.74
C ARG A 213 2.41 -17.91 7.20
N LYS A 214 3.47 -17.97 8.00
CA LYS A 214 3.45 -17.53 9.40
C LYS A 214 3.19 -16.03 9.49
N ILE A 215 3.86 -15.22 8.66
CA ILE A 215 3.68 -13.77 8.61
C ILE A 215 2.23 -13.40 8.28
N VAL A 216 1.69 -13.89 7.16
CA VAL A 216 0.33 -13.54 6.71
C VAL A 216 -0.71 -13.96 7.76
N ARG A 217 -0.51 -15.10 8.43
CA ARG A 217 -1.41 -15.59 9.49
C ARG A 217 -1.33 -14.82 10.80
N SER A 218 -0.21 -14.18 11.10
CA SER A 218 -0.03 -13.39 12.33
C SER A 218 -0.52 -11.96 12.19
N LEU A 219 -0.66 -11.46 10.97
CA LEU A 219 -1.11 -10.10 10.71
C LEU A 219 -2.59 -9.91 11.11
N GLY A 220 -2.85 -8.76 11.71
CA GLY A 220 -4.17 -8.38 12.16
C GLY A 220 -4.35 -6.86 12.14
N PRO A 221 -5.47 -6.38 12.70
CA PRO A 221 -5.80 -4.95 12.78
C PRO A 221 -4.65 -4.09 13.34
N GLY A 222 -4.39 -2.94 12.71
CA GLY A 222 -3.42 -1.94 13.16
C GLY A 222 -1.95 -2.28 12.91
N TYR A 223 -1.64 -3.48 12.38
CA TYR A 223 -0.29 -3.76 11.89
C TYR A 223 0.01 -2.89 10.67
N LYS A 224 1.26 -2.46 10.56
CA LYS A 224 1.73 -1.71 9.41
C LYS A 224 2.71 -2.55 8.60
N ILE A 225 2.67 -2.34 7.29
CA ILE A 225 3.44 -3.07 6.30
C ILE A 225 4.24 -2.03 5.53
N ALA A 226 5.56 -2.11 5.62
CA ALA A 226 6.47 -1.15 5.02
C ALA A 226 7.26 -1.81 3.89
N ILE A 227 7.25 -1.20 2.70
CA ILE A 227 8.23 -1.49 1.63
C ILE A 227 9.44 -0.60 1.87
N CYS A 228 10.58 -1.21 2.17
CA CYS A 228 11.86 -0.54 2.39
C CYS A 228 12.75 -0.73 1.16
N ALA A 229 13.33 0.37 0.66
CA ALA A 229 14.27 0.33 -0.44
C ALA A 229 15.71 0.26 0.09
N TRP A 230 16.53 -0.56 -0.55
CA TRP A 230 17.91 -0.81 -0.16
C TRP A 230 18.85 -0.62 -1.33
N ALA A 231 20.04 -0.14 -1.02
CA ALA A 231 21.20 -0.08 -1.88
C ALA A 231 22.44 -0.37 -1.03
N ARG A 232 23.45 -1.04 -1.60
CA ARG A 232 24.72 -1.32 -0.93
C ARG A 232 25.88 -0.87 -1.81
N PHE A 233 26.89 -0.27 -1.18
CA PHE A 233 28.05 0.37 -1.78
C PHE A 233 27.79 1.76 -2.39
N PRO A 234 28.78 2.69 -2.38
CA PRO A 234 28.55 4.09 -2.73
C PRO A 234 28.10 4.36 -4.17
N ALA A 235 28.50 3.49 -5.12
CA ALA A 235 28.17 3.65 -6.54
C ALA A 235 26.77 3.12 -6.89
N TRP A 236 26.12 2.38 -5.99
CA TRP A 236 24.83 1.76 -6.26
C TRP A 236 23.68 2.62 -5.79
N VAL A 237 22.69 2.77 -6.67
CA VAL A 237 21.55 3.65 -6.43
C VAL A 237 20.27 2.98 -6.87
N ASN A 238 19.40 2.69 -5.90
CA ASN A 238 18.06 2.21 -6.16
C ASN A 238 17.15 3.41 -6.49
N ARG A 239 16.62 3.44 -7.71
CA ARG A 239 15.66 4.46 -8.16
C ARG A 239 14.29 3.83 -8.20
N VAL A 240 13.35 4.42 -7.48
CA VAL A 240 11.97 3.93 -7.33
C VAL A 240 11.02 5.02 -7.79
N GLN A 241 10.04 4.67 -8.61
CA GLN A 241 9.03 5.63 -9.09
C GLN A 241 7.61 5.22 -8.76
N PHE A 242 7.37 3.97 -8.38
CA PHE A 242 6.05 3.52 -7.99
C PHE A 242 6.15 2.37 -6.99
N ALA A 243 5.30 2.37 -5.98
CA ALA A 243 5.00 1.19 -5.20
C ALA A 243 3.53 1.13 -4.81
N ARG A 244 3.09 -0.09 -4.52
CA ARG A 244 1.74 -0.38 -4.07
C ARG A 244 1.71 -1.62 -3.19
N ILE A 245 0.85 -1.57 -2.19
CA ILE A 245 0.51 -2.68 -1.31
C ILE A 245 -1.00 -2.89 -1.42
N ASP A 246 -1.40 -4.10 -1.80
CA ASP A 246 -2.79 -4.55 -1.83
C ASP A 246 -2.93 -5.80 -0.96
N CYS A 247 -4.16 -6.11 -0.61
CA CYS A 247 -4.48 -7.35 0.06
C CYS A 247 -5.77 -7.97 -0.46
N GLN A 248 -5.95 -9.26 -0.20
CA GLN A 248 -7.23 -9.92 -0.38
C GLN A 248 -7.73 -10.44 0.96
N VAL A 249 -9.04 -10.38 1.17
CA VAL A 249 -9.69 -10.77 2.42
C VAL A 249 -10.88 -11.67 2.15
N ASN A 250 -11.26 -12.49 3.12
CA ASN A 250 -12.49 -13.28 3.02
C ASN A 250 -13.71 -12.39 2.78
N ALA A 251 -14.49 -12.73 1.76
CA ALA A 251 -15.71 -12.02 1.41
C ALA A 251 -16.87 -12.35 2.37
N VAL A 252 -16.96 -13.62 2.78
CA VAL A 252 -18.06 -14.15 3.59
C VAL A 252 -17.49 -14.68 4.90
N ARG A 253 -18.16 -14.36 6.01
CA ARG A 253 -17.74 -14.75 7.35
C ARG A 253 -18.48 -16.00 7.80
N LYS A 254 -17.84 -16.79 8.67
CA LYS A 254 -18.54 -17.75 9.51
C LYS A 254 -19.33 -16.95 10.56
N VAL A 255 -20.60 -17.29 10.72
CA VAL A 255 -21.45 -16.77 11.80
C VAL A 255 -21.08 -17.49 13.09
#